data_AF-A0A349CIZ6-F1
#
_entry.id   AF-A0A349CIZ6-F1
#
_cell.length_a   1.000
_cell.length_b   1.000
_cell.length_c   1.000
_cell.angle_alpha   90.00
_cell.angle_beta   90.00
_cell.angle_gamma   90.00
#
_symmetry.space_group_name_H-M   'P 1'
#
loop_
_entity.id
_entity.type
_entity.pdbx_description
1 polymer ?
#
loop_
_entity_poly.entity_id
_entity_poly.type
_entity_poly.pdbx_seq_one_letter_code
_entity_poly.pdbx_strand_id
1 'polypeptide(L)'
;MEMDTINEELENIAKAAKSASKRMAYIGTPVKNQALKNIAEDLLAKCDDILAANKIDYTEAEASGMNTAMLDRLLLTKDRLQGMAKDVLTVASLPDPIGEVTEMHTMENGLMIGKKRVPLGVISAIYESRPNVTVDIASLCIKSGNGCILRGGKETIHSNMALAKLIQNAINRAGLPEGIVQVIENTDRSLVNLMLKMSDYIDMVVPRGGAGLIKFVKDNAVMPVVSGGIGVCHTYVDAAADMAKAVNIVYNAKVQRPTVCNALDTLLVHTGIAERYLPEAVKELSKASVEIHCDEKAMEILKKSGSDGKLVPATDEDWG
;
A
#
# COMPACT_ATOMS: atom_id res chain seq x y z
N MET A 1 18.53 -0.87 30.55
CA MET A 1 19.28 0.31 30.10
C MET A 1 19.13 0.53 28.60
N GLU A 2 19.69 -0.30 27.72
CA GLU A 2 19.58 -0.07 26.26
C GLU A 2 18.12 -0.15 25.76
N MET A 3 17.34 -1.14 26.23
CA MET A 3 15.91 -1.26 25.91
C MET A 3 15.05 -0.12 26.50
N ASP A 4 15.44 0.43 27.65
CA ASP A 4 14.71 1.52 28.30
C ASP A 4 14.89 2.84 27.53
N THR A 5 16.11 3.12 27.06
CA THR A 5 16.41 4.27 26.19
C THR A 5 15.68 4.16 24.86
N ILE A 6 15.67 2.96 24.25
CA ILE A 6 14.93 2.70 23.00
C ILE A 6 13.42 2.93 23.19
N ASN A 7 12.86 2.51 24.33
CA ASN A 7 11.45 2.75 24.67
C ASN A 7 11.17 4.25 24.83
N GLU A 8 12.04 5.00 25.52
CA GLU A 8 11.89 6.44 25.72
C GLU A 8 11.95 7.21 24.38
N GLU A 9 12.88 6.86 23.49
CA GLU A 9 12.97 7.46 22.15
C GLU A 9 11.70 7.25 21.33
N LEU A 10 11.21 6.00 21.28
CA LEU A 10 9.98 5.68 20.56
C LEU A 10 8.77 6.41 21.15
N GLU A 11 8.68 6.48 22.49
CA GLU A 11 7.60 7.19 23.16
C GLU A 11 7.65 8.70 22.87
N ASN A 12 8.83 9.30 22.83
CA ASN A 12 9.00 10.70 22.46
C ASN A 12 8.55 10.98 21.02
N ILE A 13 8.90 10.09 20.08
CA ILE A 13 8.43 10.17 18.68
C ILE A 13 6.90 10.12 18.63
N ALA A 14 6.29 9.19 19.37
CA ALA A 14 4.83 9.03 19.37
C ALA A 14 4.11 10.22 20.05
N LYS A 15 4.65 10.76 21.14
CA LYS A 15 4.18 11.99 21.79
C LYS A 15 4.24 13.18 20.85
N ALA A 16 5.35 13.34 20.12
CA ALA A 16 5.52 14.41 19.14
C ALA A 16 4.47 14.30 18.01
N ALA A 17 4.30 13.11 17.44
CA ALA A 17 3.29 12.86 16.41
C ALA A 17 1.87 13.14 16.91
N LYS A 18 1.53 12.71 18.13
CA LYS A 18 0.21 12.98 18.73
C LYS A 18 -0.03 14.47 18.93
N SER A 19 0.96 15.19 19.46
CA SER A 19 0.89 16.64 19.65
C SER A 19 0.71 17.38 18.31
N ALA A 20 1.51 17.01 17.30
CA ALA A 20 1.43 17.56 15.95
C ALA A 20 0.07 17.30 15.28
N SER A 21 -0.47 16.08 15.40
CA SER A 21 -1.75 15.68 14.80
C SER A 21 -2.92 16.54 15.28
N LYS A 22 -2.94 16.92 16.58
CA LYS A 22 -3.98 17.80 17.13
C LYS A 22 -3.99 19.17 16.45
N ARG A 23 -2.82 19.67 16.06
CA ARG A 23 -2.69 20.96 15.36
C ARG A 23 -3.17 20.87 13.91
N MET A 24 -3.01 19.72 13.25
CA MET A 24 -3.44 19.52 11.87
C MET A 24 -4.94 19.70 11.64
N ALA A 25 -5.78 19.45 12.66
CA ALA A 25 -7.22 19.69 12.59
C ALA A 25 -7.59 21.16 12.32
N TYR A 26 -6.67 22.10 12.57
CA TYR A 26 -6.85 23.54 12.37
C TYR A 26 -6.08 24.10 11.16
N ILE A 27 -5.30 23.25 10.46
CA ILE A 27 -4.52 23.68 9.31
C ILE A 27 -5.42 23.68 8.06
N GLY A 28 -5.52 24.85 7.42
CA GLY A 28 -6.29 25.02 6.19
C GLY A 28 -5.72 24.24 5.00
N THR A 29 -6.60 23.86 4.08
CA THR A 29 -6.25 23.15 2.83
C THR A 29 -5.09 23.76 2.04
N PRO A 30 -4.97 25.10 1.88
CA PRO A 30 -3.87 25.69 1.11
C PRO A 30 -2.49 25.33 1.68
N VAL A 31 -2.35 25.30 3.00
CA VAL A 31 -1.08 24.98 3.68
C VAL A 31 -0.72 23.50 3.47
N LYS A 32 -1.70 22.59 3.64
CA LYS A 32 -1.50 21.16 3.38
C LYS A 32 -1.11 20.90 1.93
N ASN A 33 -1.79 21.54 0.98
CA ASN A 33 -1.50 21.41 -0.43
C ASN A 33 -0.14 22.01 -0.81
N GLN A 34 0.28 23.11 -0.17
CA GLN A 34 1.61 23.67 -0.38
C GLN A 34 2.71 22.74 0.13
N ALA A 35 2.50 22.09 1.28
CA ALA A 35 3.42 21.08 1.80
C ALA A 35 3.61 19.91 0.81
N LEU A 36 2.52 19.41 0.22
CA LEU A 36 2.56 18.35 -0.79
C LEU A 36 3.27 18.80 -2.08
N LYS A 37 3.02 20.02 -2.55
CA LYS A 37 3.75 20.58 -3.70
C LYS A 37 5.25 20.68 -3.43
N ASN A 38 5.64 21.17 -2.26
CA ASN A 38 7.04 21.24 -1.84
C ASN A 38 7.70 19.84 -1.83
N ILE A 39 6.98 18.80 -1.39
CA ILE A 39 7.49 17.42 -1.43
C ILE A 39 7.73 16.98 -2.87
N ALA A 40 6.76 17.21 -3.77
CA ALA A 40 6.89 16.84 -5.18
C ALA A 40 8.06 17.55 -5.87
N GLU A 41 8.24 18.85 -5.61
CA GLU A 41 9.37 19.64 -6.11
C GLU A 41 10.71 19.11 -5.58
N ASP A 42 10.81 18.87 -4.26
CA ASP A 42 12.04 18.39 -3.64
C ASP A 42 12.42 16.99 -4.13
N LEU A 43 11.45 16.09 -4.40
CA LEU A 43 11.71 14.75 -4.95
C LEU A 43 12.46 14.81 -6.29
N LEU A 44 12.13 15.81 -7.11
CA LEU A 44 12.79 16.04 -8.40
C LEU A 44 14.12 16.77 -8.23
N ALA A 45 14.16 17.81 -7.40
CA ALA A 45 15.34 18.64 -7.18
C ALA A 45 16.48 17.88 -6.47
N LYS A 46 16.15 16.95 -5.57
CA LYS A 46 17.10 16.14 -4.80
C LYS A 46 17.17 14.69 -5.28
N CYS A 47 16.78 14.46 -6.54
CA CYS A 47 16.73 13.14 -7.13
C CYS A 47 18.05 12.37 -6.98
N ASP A 48 19.19 13.02 -7.25
CA ASP A 48 20.49 12.33 -7.22
C ASP A 48 20.89 11.91 -5.79
N ASP A 49 20.56 12.71 -4.77
CA ASP A 49 20.79 12.35 -3.35
C ASP A 49 19.98 11.13 -2.93
N ILE A 50 18.70 11.06 -3.35
CA ILE A 50 17.81 9.94 -3.05
C ILE A 50 18.30 8.66 -3.73
N LEU A 51 18.73 8.76 -4.99
CA LEU A 51 19.25 7.62 -5.75
C LEU A 51 20.60 7.14 -5.19
N ALA A 52 21.44 8.05 -4.69
CA ALA A 52 22.67 7.68 -4.00
C ALA A 52 22.39 6.87 -2.72
N ALA A 53 21.41 7.29 -1.91
CA ALA A 53 20.99 6.55 -0.73
C ALA A 53 20.37 5.18 -1.10
N ASN A 54 19.53 5.14 -2.13
CA ASN A 54 18.91 3.89 -2.59
C ASN A 54 19.92 2.90 -3.17
N LYS A 55 21.00 3.38 -3.79
CA LYS A 55 22.07 2.53 -4.29
C LYS A 55 22.76 1.78 -3.16
N ILE A 56 22.97 2.41 -1.99
CA ILE A 56 23.54 1.76 -0.81
C ILE A 56 22.63 0.61 -0.37
N ASP A 57 21.35 0.90 -0.14
CA ASP A 57 20.34 -0.10 0.21
C ASP A 57 20.31 -1.26 -0.81
N TYR A 58 20.31 -0.95 -2.10
CA TYR A 58 20.25 -1.96 -3.17
C TYR A 58 21.48 -2.88 -3.16
N THR A 59 22.68 -2.32 -3.06
CA THR A 59 23.92 -3.10 -3.05
C THR A 59 23.99 -4.00 -1.80
N GLU A 60 23.59 -3.51 -0.63
CA GLU A 60 23.54 -4.31 0.59
C GLU A 60 22.48 -5.42 0.51
N ALA A 61 21.30 -5.11 -0.03
CA ALA A 61 20.24 -6.09 -0.22
C ALA A 61 20.64 -7.20 -1.21
N GLU A 62 21.27 -6.83 -2.33
CA GLU A 62 21.79 -7.77 -3.32
C GLU A 62 22.87 -8.67 -2.71
N ALA A 63 23.83 -8.10 -1.98
CA ALA A 63 24.88 -8.85 -1.29
C ALA A 63 24.32 -9.81 -0.21
N SER A 64 23.17 -9.49 0.38
CA SER A 64 22.48 -10.36 1.35
C SER A 64 21.73 -11.53 0.73
N GLY A 65 21.67 -11.63 -0.61
CA GLY A 65 20.95 -12.69 -1.33
C GLY A 65 19.45 -12.43 -1.48
N MET A 66 19.01 -11.17 -1.41
CA MET A 66 17.61 -10.81 -1.61
C MET A 66 17.13 -11.19 -3.03
N ASN A 67 15.93 -11.76 -3.15
CA ASN A 67 15.42 -12.17 -4.46
C ASN A 67 15.13 -10.98 -5.39
N THR A 68 15.13 -11.24 -6.70
CA THR A 68 14.94 -10.24 -7.76
C THR A 68 13.64 -9.45 -7.63
N ALA A 69 12.55 -10.07 -7.21
CA ALA A 69 11.27 -9.41 -7.03
C ALA A 69 11.26 -8.41 -5.85
N MET A 70 12.02 -8.69 -4.80
CA MET A 70 12.20 -7.77 -3.68
C MET A 70 13.18 -6.65 -4.01
N LEU A 71 14.26 -6.96 -4.74
CA LEU A 71 15.20 -5.95 -5.26
C LEU A 71 14.48 -4.97 -6.21
N ASP A 72 13.61 -5.46 -7.09
CA ASP A 72 12.79 -4.60 -7.94
C ASP A 72 11.88 -3.68 -7.11
N ARG A 73 11.28 -4.15 -6.01
CA ARG A 73 10.44 -3.31 -5.14
C ARG A 73 11.25 -2.23 -4.40
N LEU A 74 12.50 -2.54 -4.06
CA LEU A 74 13.43 -1.65 -3.38
C LEU A 74 13.96 -0.54 -4.30
N LEU A 75 14.18 -0.85 -5.57
CA LEU A 75 14.85 0.01 -6.52
C LEU A 75 14.09 1.34 -6.74
N LEU A 76 14.81 2.45 -6.64
CA LEU A 76 14.36 3.76 -7.10
C LEU A 76 15.10 4.13 -8.38
N THR A 77 14.38 4.76 -9.30
CA THR A 77 14.91 5.31 -10.55
C THR A 77 14.38 6.73 -10.73
N LYS A 78 14.96 7.50 -11.67
CA LYS A 78 14.48 8.85 -12.00
C LYS A 78 12.99 8.81 -12.39
N ASP A 79 12.59 7.85 -13.21
CA ASP A 79 11.19 7.69 -13.63
C ASP A 79 10.26 7.35 -12.46
N ARG A 80 10.71 6.51 -11.51
CA ARG A 80 9.92 6.19 -10.31
C ARG A 80 9.76 7.41 -9.41
N LEU A 81 10.80 8.23 -9.25
CA LEU A 81 10.73 9.48 -8.49
C LEU A 81 9.83 10.52 -9.16
N GLN A 82 9.85 10.60 -10.50
CA GLN A 82 8.89 11.42 -11.25
C GLN A 82 7.45 10.94 -11.07
N GLY A 83 7.22 9.63 -11.11
CA GLY A 83 5.93 9.02 -10.80
C GLY A 83 5.46 9.39 -9.39
N MET A 84 6.32 9.21 -8.38
CA MET A 84 6.03 9.60 -7.00
C MET A 84 5.67 11.08 -6.89
N ALA A 85 6.44 11.99 -7.50
CA ALA A 85 6.13 13.42 -7.49
C ALA A 85 4.75 13.72 -8.10
N LYS A 86 4.41 13.06 -9.22
CA LYS A 86 3.08 13.16 -9.86
C LYS A 86 1.97 12.64 -8.96
N ASP A 87 2.20 11.53 -8.25
CA ASP A 87 1.22 10.95 -7.33
C ASP A 87 0.97 11.89 -6.14
N VAL A 88 2.02 12.51 -5.59
CA VAL A 88 1.90 13.54 -4.55
C VAL A 88 1.07 14.74 -5.02
N LEU A 89 1.31 15.22 -6.25
CA LEU A 89 0.51 16.30 -6.85
C LEU A 89 -0.95 15.88 -7.07
N THR A 90 -1.18 14.62 -7.44
CA THR A 90 -2.52 14.05 -7.55
C THR A 90 -3.22 14.11 -6.20
N VAL A 91 -2.57 13.68 -5.11
CA VAL A 91 -3.10 13.78 -3.74
C VAL A 91 -3.39 15.24 -3.35
N ALA A 92 -2.51 16.18 -3.72
CA ALA A 92 -2.72 17.60 -3.47
C ALA A 92 -3.99 18.14 -4.17
N SER A 93 -4.30 17.62 -5.37
CA SER A 93 -5.49 18.01 -6.16
C SER A 93 -6.81 17.44 -5.65
N LEU A 94 -6.78 16.38 -4.84
CA LEU A 94 -8.00 15.77 -4.28
C LEU A 94 -8.76 16.79 -3.40
N PRO A 95 -10.09 16.65 -3.28
CA PRO A 95 -10.85 17.38 -2.26
C PRO A 95 -10.27 17.15 -0.87
N ASP A 96 -10.26 18.19 -0.04
CA ASP A 96 -9.87 18.05 1.36
C ASP A 96 -11.06 17.49 2.16
N PRO A 97 -10.95 16.29 2.76
CA PRO A 97 -12.05 15.71 3.50
C PRO A 97 -12.26 16.38 4.86
N ILE A 98 -11.27 17.13 5.37
CA ILE A 98 -11.31 17.66 6.72
C ILE A 98 -12.17 18.91 6.77
N GLY A 99 -13.17 18.88 7.64
CA GLY A 99 -14.10 19.99 7.80
C GLY A 99 -15.47 19.77 7.16
N GLU A 100 -15.59 18.78 6.28
CA GLU A 100 -16.83 18.47 5.57
C GLU A 100 -17.95 18.09 6.56
N VAL A 101 -19.11 18.74 6.42
CA VAL A 101 -20.33 18.39 7.16
C VAL A 101 -21.16 17.46 6.27
N THR A 102 -21.32 16.21 6.69
CA THR A 102 -22.02 15.19 5.90
C THR A 102 -23.50 15.13 6.22
N GLU A 103 -23.90 15.55 7.41
CA GLU A 103 -25.28 15.53 7.91
C GLU A 103 -25.50 16.76 8.79
N MET A 104 -26.66 17.43 8.67
CA MET A 104 -27.07 18.54 9.53
C MET A 104 -28.60 18.56 9.62
N HIS A 105 -29.16 18.59 10.83
CA HIS A 105 -30.59 18.73 11.05
C HIS A 105 -30.89 19.54 12.32
N THR A 106 -32.09 20.12 12.37
CA THR A 106 -32.59 20.85 13.55
C THR A 106 -33.65 20.00 14.24
N MET A 107 -33.48 19.76 15.53
CA MET A 107 -34.44 19.03 16.36
C MET A 107 -35.69 19.87 16.66
N GLU A 108 -36.78 19.22 17.10
CA GLU A 108 -38.03 19.89 17.49
C GLU A 108 -37.84 20.94 18.60
N ASN A 109 -36.82 20.76 19.46
CA ASN A 109 -36.46 21.71 20.52
C ASN A 109 -35.52 22.84 20.05
N GLY A 110 -35.18 22.92 18.75
CA GLY A 110 -34.32 23.93 18.17
C GLY A 110 -32.81 23.63 18.19
N LEU A 111 -32.37 22.49 18.74
CA LEU A 111 -30.95 22.09 18.69
C LEU A 111 -30.51 21.72 17.27
N MET A 112 -29.38 22.27 16.82
CA MET A 112 -28.74 21.85 15.58
C MET A 112 -27.75 20.73 15.84
N ILE A 113 -27.96 19.58 15.19
CA ILE A 113 -27.07 18.43 15.25
C ILE A 113 -26.47 18.21 13.87
N GLY A 114 -25.15 18.07 13.82
CA GLY A 114 -24.45 17.77 12.59
C GLY A 114 -23.31 16.78 12.78
N LYS A 115 -22.93 16.14 11.68
CA LYS A 115 -21.81 15.21 11.59
C LYS A 115 -20.73 15.83 10.72
N LYS A 116 -19.51 15.90 11.26
CA LYS A 116 -18.36 16.52 10.61
C LYS A 116 -17.20 15.53 10.50
N ARG A 117 -16.52 15.54 9.36
CA ARG A 117 -15.27 14.78 9.16
C ARG A 117 -14.11 15.47 9.86
N VAL A 118 -13.39 14.69 10.66
CA VAL A 118 -12.17 15.08 11.38
C VAL A 118 -11.07 14.06 11.10
N PRO A 119 -9.78 14.44 11.26
CA PRO A 119 -8.69 13.48 11.18
C PRO A 119 -8.85 12.39 12.25
N LEU A 120 -8.30 11.20 12.00
CA LEU A 120 -8.24 10.13 13.00
C LEU A 120 -7.27 10.48 14.12
N GLY A 121 -6.13 11.08 13.77
CA GLY A 121 -5.05 11.43 14.70
C GLY A 121 -3.71 10.99 14.14
N VAL A 122 -3.11 9.95 14.71
CA VAL A 122 -1.81 9.40 14.29
C VAL A 122 -1.98 8.04 13.64
N ILE A 123 -1.44 7.90 12.44
CA ILE A 123 -1.41 6.65 11.67
C ILE A 123 0.01 6.09 11.66
N SER A 124 0.20 4.90 12.21
CA SER A 124 1.45 4.17 12.06
C SER A 124 1.43 3.34 10.78
N ALA A 125 2.54 3.29 10.06
CA ALA A 125 2.71 2.40 8.93
C ALA A 125 3.96 1.54 9.08
N ILE A 126 3.78 0.23 8.95
CA ILE A 126 4.87 -0.75 9.01
C ILE A 126 4.97 -1.41 7.64
N TYR A 127 6.09 -1.26 6.95
CA TYR A 127 6.21 -1.66 5.55
C TYR A 127 7.58 -2.25 5.20
N GLU A 128 7.63 -3.02 4.13
CA GLU A 128 8.82 -3.78 3.70
C GLU A 128 9.19 -3.49 2.24
N SER A 129 10.50 -3.34 2.02
CA SER A 129 11.19 -3.34 0.73
C SER A 129 10.62 -2.38 -0.32
N ARG A 130 10.03 -1.26 0.11
CA ARG A 130 9.39 -0.27 -0.77
C ARG A 130 9.60 1.16 -0.25
N PRO A 131 10.69 1.84 -0.65
CA PRO A 131 10.95 3.20 -0.20
C PRO A 131 9.86 4.20 -0.59
N ASN A 132 9.17 3.99 -1.72
CA ASN A 132 8.10 4.87 -2.20
C ASN A 132 6.93 4.99 -1.21
N VAL A 133 6.67 3.92 -0.43
CA VAL A 133 5.58 3.88 0.56
C VAL A 133 5.75 4.98 1.62
N THR A 134 6.99 5.37 1.93
CA THR A 134 7.29 6.50 2.83
C THR A 134 6.60 7.78 2.37
N VAL A 135 6.70 8.09 1.07
CA VAL A 135 6.11 9.30 0.47
C VAL A 135 4.60 9.16 0.32
N ASP A 136 4.13 7.99 -0.14
CA ASP A 136 2.71 7.74 -0.40
C ASP A 136 1.88 7.91 0.88
N ILE A 137 2.32 7.29 1.98
CA ILE A 137 1.62 7.35 3.26
C ILE A 137 1.72 8.75 3.87
N ALA A 138 2.89 9.37 3.86
CA ALA A 138 3.05 10.74 4.35
C ALA A 138 2.12 11.70 3.62
N SER A 139 2.03 11.59 2.29
CA SER A 139 1.20 12.49 1.47
C SER A 139 -0.29 12.34 1.77
N LEU A 140 -0.78 11.11 1.87
CA LEU A 140 -2.17 10.84 2.24
C LEU A 140 -2.48 11.30 3.68
N CYS A 141 -1.57 11.06 4.63
CA CYS A 141 -1.73 11.51 6.02
C CYS A 141 -1.78 13.04 6.10
N ILE A 142 -0.85 13.73 5.45
CA ILE A 142 -0.85 15.20 5.38
C ILE A 142 -2.17 15.72 4.82
N LYS A 143 -2.62 15.19 3.67
CA LYS A 143 -3.88 15.63 3.02
C LYS A 143 -5.08 15.46 3.94
N SER A 144 -5.17 14.29 4.57
CA SER A 144 -6.24 13.92 5.51
C SER A 144 -6.05 14.47 6.92
N GLY A 145 -5.06 15.34 7.16
CA GLY A 145 -4.84 16.00 8.45
C GLY A 145 -4.36 15.08 9.57
N ASN A 146 -3.81 13.90 9.24
CA ASN A 146 -3.26 12.95 10.20
C ASN A 146 -1.75 13.13 10.34
N GLY A 147 -1.22 12.81 11.53
CA GLY A 147 0.20 12.54 11.70
C GLY A 147 0.55 11.12 11.29
N CYS A 148 1.81 10.86 10.95
CA CYS A 148 2.27 9.50 10.69
C CYS A 148 3.62 9.16 11.32
N ILE A 149 3.73 7.90 11.72
CA ILE A 149 4.97 7.26 12.19
C ILE A 149 5.25 6.10 11.24
N LEU A 150 6.39 6.16 10.56
CA LEU A 150 6.72 5.28 9.46
C LEU A 150 7.88 4.37 9.89
N ARG A 151 7.65 3.05 9.81
CA ARG A 151 8.65 2.04 10.12
C ARG A 151 8.85 1.15 8.91
N GLY A 152 9.89 1.44 8.14
CA GLY A 152 10.29 0.63 6.98
C GLY A 152 11.07 -0.63 7.35
N GLY A 153 11.42 -1.42 6.33
CA GLY A 153 12.32 -2.56 6.46
C GLY A 153 13.77 -2.10 6.61
N LYS A 154 14.61 -2.94 7.22
CA LYS A 154 16.05 -2.64 7.41
C LYS A 154 16.76 -2.42 6.08
N GLU A 155 16.29 -3.10 5.03
CA GLU A 155 16.80 -3.06 3.67
C GLU A 155 16.47 -1.75 2.93
N THR A 156 15.66 -0.87 3.53
CA THR A 156 15.24 0.42 2.93
C THR A 156 15.71 1.61 3.75
N ILE A 157 16.59 1.40 4.74
CA ILE A 157 16.85 2.40 5.78
C ILE A 157 17.46 3.68 5.21
N HIS A 158 18.45 3.57 4.31
CA HIS A 158 19.11 4.74 3.74
C HIS A 158 18.15 5.56 2.87
N SER A 159 17.35 4.88 2.03
CA SER A 159 16.32 5.49 1.20
C SER A 159 15.25 6.18 2.04
N ASN A 160 14.74 5.50 3.07
CA ASN A 160 13.69 6.04 3.92
C ASN A 160 14.17 7.27 4.69
N MET A 161 15.40 7.27 5.18
CA MET A 161 15.97 8.43 5.87
C MET A 161 16.17 9.62 4.93
N ALA A 162 16.64 9.39 3.70
CA ALA A 162 16.76 10.44 2.69
C ALA A 162 15.39 11.06 2.36
N LEU A 163 14.36 10.21 2.17
CA LEU A 163 12.99 10.64 1.91
C LEU A 163 12.37 11.34 3.13
N ALA A 164 12.60 10.86 4.35
CA ALA A 164 12.13 11.45 5.59
C ALA A 164 12.62 12.88 5.75
N LYS A 165 13.94 13.08 5.63
CA LYS A 165 14.58 14.39 5.72
C LYS A 165 14.04 15.34 4.66
N LEU A 166 13.81 14.85 3.45
CA LEU A 166 13.21 15.62 2.38
C LEU A 166 11.78 16.07 2.74
N ILE A 167 10.93 15.14 3.16
CA ILE A 167 9.54 15.41 3.55
C ILE A 167 9.51 16.41 4.70
N GLN A 168 10.28 16.19 5.76
CA GLN A 168 10.34 17.07 6.93
C GLN A 168 10.75 18.51 6.55
N ASN A 169 11.74 18.67 5.67
CA ASN A 169 12.10 20.00 5.16
C ASN A 169 10.95 20.63 4.35
N ALA A 170 10.30 19.88 3.48
CA ALA A 170 9.22 20.38 2.63
C ALA A 170 7.99 20.82 3.44
N ILE A 171 7.59 20.03 4.44
CA ILE A 171 6.43 20.33 5.29
C ILE A 171 6.71 21.50 6.25
N ASN A 172 7.95 21.61 6.76
CA ASN A 172 8.35 22.73 7.63
C ASN A 172 8.33 24.05 6.85
N ARG A 173 8.79 24.07 5.59
CA ARG A 173 8.70 25.27 4.72
C ARG A 173 7.26 25.72 4.48
N ALA A 174 6.30 24.80 4.48
CA ALA A 174 4.89 25.13 4.34
C ALA A 174 4.23 25.58 5.66
N GLY A 175 4.91 25.38 6.81
CA GLY A 175 4.38 25.72 8.13
C GLY A 175 3.57 24.60 8.80
N LEU A 176 3.74 23.34 8.38
CA LEU A 176 3.16 22.21 9.11
C LEU A 176 3.87 22.02 10.47
N PRO A 177 3.18 21.46 11.47
CA PRO A 177 3.77 21.21 12.78
C PRO A 177 4.95 20.23 12.69
N GLU A 178 6.03 20.53 13.40
CA GLU A 178 7.14 19.59 13.57
C GLU A 178 6.66 18.27 14.19
N GLY A 179 7.24 17.16 13.72
CA GLY A 179 6.88 15.82 14.17
C GLY A 179 5.61 15.25 13.57
N ILE A 180 4.97 15.92 12.59
CA ILE A 180 3.78 15.37 11.93
C ILE A 180 4.10 14.17 11.03
N VAL A 181 5.31 14.10 10.49
CA VAL A 181 5.84 12.91 9.79
C VAL A 181 7.12 12.48 10.47
N GLN A 182 7.12 11.28 11.02
CA GLN A 182 8.25 10.67 11.71
C GLN A 182 8.64 9.35 11.06
N VAL A 183 9.93 9.07 10.99
CA VAL A 183 10.46 7.78 10.52
C VAL A 183 11.31 7.18 11.63
N ILE A 184 11.10 5.90 11.91
CA ILE A 184 11.89 5.16 12.91
C ILE A 184 13.21 4.74 12.28
N GLU A 185 14.32 5.29 12.78
CA GLU A 185 15.67 5.00 12.26
C GLU A 185 16.19 3.63 12.71
N ASN A 186 15.81 3.22 13.93
CA ASN A 186 16.23 1.95 14.50
C ASN A 186 15.54 0.78 13.79
N THR A 187 16.35 -0.14 13.25
CA THR A 187 15.88 -1.26 12.42
C THR A 187 15.50 -2.51 13.23
N ASP A 188 15.63 -2.47 14.56
CA ASP A 188 15.23 -3.58 15.43
C ASP A 188 13.75 -3.93 15.21
N ARG A 189 13.48 -5.23 15.14
CA ARG A 189 12.13 -5.77 15.01
C ARG A 189 11.35 -5.70 16.33
N SER A 190 12.05 -5.68 17.47
CA SER A 190 11.43 -5.55 18.80
C SER A 190 10.57 -4.28 18.92
N LEU A 191 11.00 -3.19 18.26
CA LEU A 191 10.28 -1.92 18.17
C LEU A 191 8.90 -2.03 17.57
N VAL A 192 8.70 -2.95 16.62
CA VAL A 192 7.39 -3.14 16.01
C VAL A 192 6.39 -3.58 17.08
N ASN A 193 6.75 -4.53 17.94
CA ASN A 193 5.88 -4.97 19.04
C ASN A 193 5.53 -3.82 19.97
N LEU A 194 6.50 -2.99 20.33
CA LEU A 194 6.27 -1.83 21.19
C LEU A 194 5.29 -0.84 20.54
N MET A 195 5.51 -0.48 19.28
CA MET A 195 4.60 0.39 18.52
C MET A 195 3.17 -0.14 18.50
N LEU A 196 3.00 -1.45 18.33
CA LEU A 196 1.69 -2.11 18.31
C LEU A 196 0.95 -2.09 19.65
N LYS A 197 1.60 -1.66 20.74
CA LYS A 197 0.99 -1.48 22.08
C LYS A 197 0.72 -0.01 22.44
N MET A 198 1.07 0.95 21.59
CA MET A 198 0.99 2.39 21.90
C MET A 198 -0.34 3.05 21.51
N SER A 199 -1.50 2.44 21.84
CA SER A 199 -2.82 3.00 21.49
C SER A 199 -3.11 4.38 22.08
N ASP A 200 -2.41 4.80 23.14
CA ASP A 200 -2.55 6.14 23.71
C ASP A 200 -2.04 7.24 22.75
N TYR A 201 -1.15 6.87 21.83
CA TYR A 201 -0.51 7.78 20.88
C TYR A 201 -0.84 7.46 19.43
N ILE A 202 -1.05 6.19 19.06
CA ILE A 202 -1.29 5.72 17.70
C ILE A 202 -2.75 5.28 17.57
N ASP A 203 -3.51 5.99 16.74
CA ASP A 203 -4.95 5.78 16.57
C ASP A 203 -5.27 4.67 15.57
N MET A 204 -4.34 4.36 14.64
CA MET A 204 -4.48 3.31 13.63
C MET A 204 -3.13 2.81 13.13
N VAL A 205 -3.05 1.55 12.72
CA VAL A 205 -1.86 0.98 12.07
C VAL A 205 -2.18 0.38 10.69
N VAL A 206 -1.25 0.56 9.74
CA VAL A 206 -1.37 0.09 8.36
C VAL A 206 -0.14 -0.76 8.00
N PRO A 207 -0.26 -2.11 8.01
CA PRO A 207 0.81 -2.97 7.51
C PRO A 207 0.83 -3.01 5.98
N ARG A 208 2.02 -2.86 5.37
CA ARG A 208 2.25 -2.98 3.93
C ARG A 208 3.45 -3.88 3.64
N GLY A 209 3.22 -5.18 3.56
CA GLY A 209 4.26 -6.17 3.30
C GLY A 209 3.68 -7.53 2.95
N GLY A 210 4.43 -8.59 3.25
CA GLY A 210 3.95 -9.96 3.05
C GLY A 210 2.80 -10.34 4.00
N ALA A 211 2.15 -11.47 3.71
CA ALA A 211 1.06 -12.01 4.54
C ALA A 211 1.48 -12.23 6.00
N GLY A 212 2.75 -12.63 6.23
CA GLY A 212 3.31 -12.80 7.58
C GLY A 212 3.34 -11.50 8.39
N LEU A 213 3.79 -10.39 7.80
CA LEU A 213 3.77 -9.08 8.46
C LEU A 213 2.34 -8.62 8.75
N ILE A 214 1.45 -8.75 7.76
CA ILE A 214 0.04 -8.36 7.91
C ILE A 214 -0.61 -9.13 9.05
N LYS A 215 -0.43 -10.46 9.08
CA LYS A 215 -0.93 -11.32 10.16
C LYS A 215 -0.34 -10.93 11.50
N PHE A 216 0.97 -10.76 11.58
CA PHE A 216 1.65 -10.37 12.82
C PHE A 216 1.11 -9.04 13.39
N VAL A 217 0.96 -8.02 12.55
CA VAL A 217 0.37 -6.73 12.98
C VAL A 217 -1.07 -6.91 13.42
N LYS A 218 -1.88 -7.64 12.65
CA LYS A 218 -3.29 -7.90 12.99
C LYS A 218 -3.47 -8.63 14.33
N ASP A 219 -2.61 -9.60 14.61
CA ASP A 219 -2.70 -10.43 15.82
C ASP A 219 -2.16 -9.72 17.07
N ASN A 220 -1.31 -8.69 16.91
CA ASN A 220 -0.61 -8.04 18.03
C ASN A 220 -1.00 -6.58 18.29
N ALA A 221 -1.59 -5.88 17.32
CA ALA A 221 -2.03 -4.50 17.48
C ALA A 221 -3.17 -4.37 18.52
N VAL A 222 -3.04 -3.41 19.43
CA VAL A 222 -4.15 -3.04 20.34
C VAL A 222 -5.03 -1.92 19.78
N MET A 223 -4.53 -1.19 18.77
CA MET A 223 -5.28 -0.20 17.99
C MET A 223 -5.89 -0.82 16.72
N PRO A 224 -6.88 -0.18 16.08
CA PRO A 224 -7.44 -0.62 14.81
C PRO A 224 -6.37 -0.81 13.72
N VAL A 225 -6.49 -1.91 12.98
CA VAL A 225 -5.61 -2.26 11.85
C VAL A 225 -6.37 -2.11 10.55
N VAL A 226 -5.81 -1.33 9.61
CA VAL A 226 -6.29 -1.30 8.22
C VAL A 226 -5.30 -2.04 7.36
N SER A 227 -5.66 -3.26 6.97
CA SER A 227 -4.86 -4.11 6.09
C SER A 227 -5.66 -4.59 4.89
N GLY A 228 -4.97 -4.88 3.79
CA GLY A 228 -5.54 -5.72 2.73
C GLY A 228 -5.76 -7.14 3.22
N GLY A 229 -6.73 -7.85 2.64
CA GLY A 229 -6.88 -9.30 2.83
C GLY A 229 -5.89 -10.09 1.97
N ILE A 230 -5.92 -11.42 2.13
CA ILE A 230 -5.39 -12.33 1.10
C ILE A 230 -6.34 -12.18 -0.09
N GLY A 231 -5.81 -11.69 -1.21
CA GLY A 231 -6.61 -11.52 -2.42
C GLY A 231 -6.58 -12.81 -3.22
N VAL A 232 -7.60 -13.64 -3.04
CA VAL A 232 -7.92 -14.74 -3.95
C VAL A 232 -9.04 -14.27 -4.87
N CYS A 233 -8.67 -13.84 -6.07
CA CYS A 233 -9.60 -13.19 -6.97
C CYS A 233 -10.22 -14.19 -7.95
N HIS A 234 -11.55 -14.15 -8.04
CA HIS A 234 -12.32 -14.98 -8.94
C HIS A 234 -12.86 -14.15 -10.11
N THR A 235 -12.80 -14.70 -11.32
CA THR A 235 -13.58 -14.19 -12.46
C THR A 235 -14.59 -15.25 -12.88
N TYR A 236 -15.86 -14.86 -12.96
CA TYR A 236 -16.93 -15.73 -13.46
C TYR A 236 -17.32 -15.33 -14.89
N VAL A 237 -17.26 -16.30 -15.81
CA VAL A 237 -17.68 -16.16 -17.20
C VAL A 237 -19.04 -16.82 -17.38
N ASP A 238 -20.06 -15.98 -17.48
CA ASP A 238 -21.45 -16.40 -17.63
C ASP A 238 -21.77 -16.99 -19.02
N ALA A 239 -22.85 -17.77 -19.11
CA ALA A 239 -23.34 -18.33 -20.37
C ALA A 239 -23.61 -17.26 -21.45
N ALA A 240 -24.03 -16.05 -21.03
CA ALA A 240 -24.34 -14.93 -21.92
C ALA A 240 -23.13 -14.02 -22.20
N ALA A 241 -21.93 -14.37 -21.72
CA ALA A 241 -20.75 -13.54 -21.90
C ALA A 241 -20.35 -13.40 -23.38
N ASP A 242 -19.95 -12.19 -23.77
CA ASP A 242 -19.24 -11.96 -25.02
C ASP A 242 -17.86 -12.63 -24.94
N MET A 243 -17.65 -13.67 -25.75
CA MET A 243 -16.45 -14.51 -25.69
C MET A 243 -15.16 -13.70 -25.87
N ALA A 244 -15.13 -12.78 -26.85
CA ALA A 244 -13.91 -12.03 -27.15
C ALA A 244 -13.55 -11.08 -26.01
N LYS A 245 -14.57 -10.42 -25.42
CA LYS A 245 -14.35 -9.58 -24.24
C LYS A 245 -13.91 -10.40 -23.03
N ALA A 246 -14.55 -11.54 -22.79
CA ALA A 246 -14.23 -12.41 -21.66
C ALA A 246 -12.77 -12.90 -21.71
N VAL A 247 -12.29 -13.36 -22.88
CA VAL A 247 -10.89 -13.77 -23.06
C VAL A 247 -9.93 -12.62 -22.74
N ASN A 248 -10.20 -11.42 -23.28
CA ASN A 248 -9.35 -10.25 -23.05
C ASN A 248 -9.33 -9.80 -21.57
N ILE A 249 -10.47 -9.84 -20.89
CA ILE A 249 -10.59 -9.50 -19.47
C ILE A 249 -9.81 -10.51 -18.62
N VAL A 250 -10.00 -11.81 -18.86
CA VAL A 250 -9.29 -12.87 -18.14
C VAL A 250 -7.78 -12.80 -18.36
N TYR A 251 -7.35 -12.60 -19.61
CA TYR A 251 -5.94 -12.43 -19.93
C TYR A 251 -5.34 -11.23 -19.20
N ASN A 252 -6.00 -10.06 -19.25
CA ASN A 252 -5.53 -8.87 -18.54
C ASN A 252 -5.46 -9.11 -17.02
N ALA A 253 -6.53 -9.65 -16.44
CA ALA A 253 -6.63 -9.89 -15.01
C ALA A 253 -5.55 -10.85 -14.50
N LYS A 254 -5.13 -11.85 -15.29
CA LYS A 254 -4.05 -12.77 -14.90
C LYS A 254 -2.65 -12.24 -15.19
N VAL A 255 -2.44 -11.68 -16.38
CA VAL A 255 -1.11 -11.49 -16.96
C VAL A 255 -0.54 -10.09 -16.73
N GLN A 256 -1.37 -9.06 -16.56
CA GLN A 256 -0.89 -7.67 -16.47
C GLN A 256 0.15 -7.49 -15.36
N ARG A 257 -0.12 -8.02 -14.17
CA ARG A 257 0.81 -7.99 -13.04
C ARG A 257 0.52 -9.15 -12.07
N PRO A 258 1.07 -10.36 -12.29
CA PRO A 258 0.73 -11.54 -11.49
C PRO A 258 1.11 -11.46 -10.01
N THR A 259 1.92 -10.46 -9.61
CA THR A 259 2.47 -10.31 -8.26
C THR A 259 1.64 -9.39 -7.34
N VAL A 260 0.52 -8.85 -7.82
CA VAL A 260 -0.40 -8.03 -7.00
C VAL A 260 -1.60 -8.84 -6.54
N CYS A 261 -2.17 -8.47 -5.39
CA CYS A 261 -3.27 -9.21 -4.75
C CYS A 261 -4.61 -9.15 -5.49
N ASN A 262 -4.75 -8.35 -6.54
CA ASN A 262 -5.97 -8.29 -7.35
C ASN A 262 -5.83 -9.03 -8.69
N ALA A 263 -4.71 -9.73 -8.92
CA ALA A 263 -4.56 -10.58 -10.08
C ALA A 263 -5.52 -11.77 -10.00
N LEU A 264 -5.98 -12.26 -11.15
CA LEU A 264 -6.88 -13.42 -11.21
C LEU A 264 -6.19 -14.69 -10.69
N ASP A 265 -6.85 -15.38 -9.77
CA ASP A 265 -6.41 -16.70 -9.26
C ASP A 265 -7.29 -17.80 -9.84
N THR A 266 -8.62 -17.66 -9.73
CA THR A 266 -9.58 -18.70 -10.10
C THR A 266 -10.54 -18.24 -11.19
N LEU A 267 -10.60 -18.99 -12.30
CA LEU A 267 -11.54 -18.76 -13.39
C LEU A 267 -12.71 -19.73 -13.29
N LEU A 268 -13.92 -19.20 -13.06
CA LEU A 268 -15.16 -19.96 -13.06
C LEU A 268 -15.86 -19.78 -14.41
N VAL A 269 -16.19 -20.86 -15.09
CA VAL A 269 -16.84 -20.80 -16.41
C VAL A 269 -18.16 -21.54 -16.37
N HIS A 270 -19.23 -20.88 -16.80
CA HIS A 270 -20.54 -21.52 -16.88
C HIS A 270 -20.52 -22.65 -17.92
N THR A 271 -21.10 -23.79 -17.56
CA THR A 271 -21.09 -25.02 -18.39
C THR A 271 -21.63 -24.79 -19.81
N GLY A 272 -22.68 -23.97 -19.95
CA GLY A 272 -23.29 -23.62 -21.24
C GLY A 272 -22.40 -22.86 -22.25
N ILE A 273 -21.26 -22.30 -21.83
CA ILE A 273 -20.28 -21.65 -22.73
C ILE A 273 -18.91 -22.33 -22.69
N ALA A 274 -18.64 -23.19 -21.71
CA ALA A 274 -17.35 -23.77 -21.42
C ALA A 274 -16.68 -24.45 -22.63
N GLU A 275 -17.41 -25.26 -23.40
CA GLU A 275 -16.85 -25.96 -24.57
C GLU A 275 -16.30 -25.02 -25.64
N ARG A 276 -16.89 -23.83 -25.79
CA ARG A 276 -16.46 -22.83 -26.79
C ARG A 276 -15.44 -21.85 -26.22
N TYR A 277 -15.57 -21.53 -24.94
CA TYR A 277 -14.78 -20.49 -24.30
C TYR A 277 -13.42 -20.98 -23.79
N LEU A 278 -13.37 -22.14 -23.12
CA LEU A 278 -12.15 -22.65 -22.49
C LEU A 278 -10.99 -22.82 -23.49
N PRO A 279 -11.19 -23.37 -24.70
CA PRO A 279 -10.09 -23.51 -25.66
C PRO A 279 -9.47 -22.15 -26.06
N GLU A 280 -10.31 -21.13 -26.30
CA GLU A 280 -9.84 -19.79 -26.68
C GLU A 280 -9.12 -19.09 -25.52
N ALA A 281 -9.66 -19.20 -24.30
CA ALA A 281 -9.04 -18.62 -23.10
C ALA A 281 -7.66 -19.25 -22.82
N VAL A 282 -7.57 -20.58 -22.87
CA VAL A 282 -6.31 -21.30 -22.63
C VAL A 282 -5.28 -20.98 -23.70
N LYS A 283 -5.68 -20.91 -24.97
CA LYS A 283 -4.80 -20.52 -26.07
C LYS A 283 -4.18 -19.14 -25.83
N GLU A 284 -4.98 -18.17 -25.38
CA GLU A 284 -4.49 -16.82 -25.11
C GLU A 284 -3.56 -16.78 -23.90
N LEU A 285 -3.95 -17.42 -22.78
CA LEU A 285 -3.14 -17.49 -21.55
C LEU A 285 -1.81 -18.23 -21.77
N SER A 286 -1.78 -19.24 -22.63
CA SER A 286 -0.57 -20.01 -22.95
C SER A 286 0.51 -19.15 -23.60
N LYS A 287 0.15 -18.07 -24.31
CA LYS A 287 1.14 -17.11 -24.87
C LYS A 287 1.96 -16.41 -23.79
N ALA A 288 1.44 -16.34 -22.56
CA ALA A 288 2.11 -15.77 -21.41
C ALA A 288 2.67 -16.84 -20.45
N SER A 289 2.74 -18.10 -20.91
CA SER A 289 3.26 -19.24 -20.13
C SER A 289 2.52 -19.46 -18.81
N VAL A 290 1.22 -19.18 -18.77
CA VAL A 290 0.38 -19.43 -17.59
C VAL A 290 0.14 -20.93 -17.44
N GLU A 291 0.42 -21.47 -16.25
CA GLU A 291 0.03 -22.82 -15.84
C GLU A 291 -1.42 -22.83 -15.37
N ILE A 292 -2.20 -23.82 -15.81
CA ILE A 292 -3.65 -23.86 -15.60
C ILE A 292 -4.03 -25.14 -14.87
N HIS A 293 -4.49 -24.95 -13.64
CA HIS A 293 -5.02 -26.01 -12.79
C HIS A 293 -6.50 -26.21 -13.13
N CYS A 294 -6.87 -27.40 -13.60
CA CYS A 294 -8.19 -27.69 -14.13
C CYS A 294 -8.93 -28.71 -13.27
N ASP A 295 -10.22 -28.48 -13.00
CA ASP A 295 -11.10 -29.57 -12.56
C ASP A 295 -11.26 -30.64 -13.65
N GLU A 296 -11.91 -31.74 -13.29
CA GLU A 296 -12.17 -32.85 -14.21
C GLU A 296 -12.89 -32.38 -15.48
N LYS A 297 -13.90 -31.51 -15.35
CA LYS A 297 -14.72 -31.05 -16.48
C LYS A 297 -13.94 -30.15 -17.44
N ALA A 298 -13.20 -29.16 -16.93
CA ALA A 298 -12.37 -28.30 -17.76
C ALA A 298 -11.24 -29.11 -18.43
N MET A 299 -10.65 -30.07 -17.70
CA MET A 299 -9.62 -30.95 -18.24
C MET A 299 -10.16 -31.80 -19.40
N GLU A 300 -11.36 -32.38 -19.27
CA GLU A 300 -12.02 -33.12 -20.35
C GLU A 300 -12.26 -32.25 -21.59
N ILE A 301 -12.82 -31.05 -21.40
CA ILE A 301 -13.10 -30.10 -22.49
C ILE A 301 -11.81 -29.74 -23.23
N LEU A 302 -10.74 -29.39 -22.50
CA LEU A 302 -9.48 -28.92 -23.08
C LEU A 302 -8.69 -30.03 -23.76
N LYS A 303 -8.74 -31.27 -23.25
CA LYS A 303 -8.17 -32.43 -23.92
C LYS A 303 -8.89 -32.71 -25.23
N LYS A 304 -10.22 -32.66 -25.24
CA LYS A 304 -11.04 -32.88 -26.44
C LYS A 304 -10.79 -31.81 -27.51
N SER A 305 -10.50 -30.57 -27.11
CA SER A 305 -10.19 -29.48 -28.06
C SER A 305 -8.77 -29.51 -28.61
N GLY A 306 -7.89 -30.42 -28.12
CA GLY A 306 -6.49 -30.47 -28.53
C GLY A 306 -5.70 -29.24 -28.06
N SER A 307 -5.96 -28.75 -26.85
CA SER A 307 -5.26 -27.58 -26.31
C SER A 307 -3.78 -27.89 -26.03
N ASP A 308 -2.88 -27.01 -26.47
CA ASP A 308 -1.42 -27.08 -26.24
C ASP A 308 -0.98 -26.38 -24.93
N GLY A 309 -1.92 -26.00 -24.07
CA GLY A 309 -1.63 -25.31 -22.82
C GLY A 309 -0.93 -26.19 -21.77
N LYS A 310 -0.26 -25.56 -20.80
CA LYS A 310 0.30 -26.26 -19.63
C LYS A 310 -0.82 -26.56 -18.63
N LEU A 311 -1.49 -27.69 -18.81
CA LEU A 311 -2.63 -28.13 -18.00
C LEU A 311 -2.19 -29.11 -16.91
N VAL A 312 -2.61 -28.85 -15.68
CA VAL A 312 -2.41 -29.75 -14.53
C VAL A 312 -3.74 -30.00 -13.82
N PRO A 313 -3.96 -31.18 -13.22
CA PRO A 313 -5.14 -31.42 -12.39
C PRO A 313 -5.14 -30.47 -11.20
N ALA A 314 -6.27 -29.82 -10.93
CA ALA A 314 -6.47 -29.03 -9.73
C ALA A 314 -6.53 -29.94 -8.48
N THR A 315 -6.05 -29.42 -7.38
CA THR A 315 -6.05 -30.03 -6.04
C THR A 315 -6.91 -29.22 -5.08
N ASP A 316 -7.16 -29.72 -3.87
CA ASP A 316 -7.93 -28.99 -2.86
C ASP A 316 -7.30 -27.64 -2.47
N GLU A 317 -5.99 -27.46 -2.68
CA GLU A 317 -5.26 -26.22 -2.40
C GLU A 317 -5.45 -25.14 -3.48
N ASP A 318 -6.00 -25.49 -4.65
CA ASP A 318 -6.10 -24.57 -5.81
C ASP A 318 -7.40 -23.75 -5.86
N TRP A 319 -8.39 -24.09 -5.03
CA TRP A 319 -9.72 -23.47 -5.09
C TRP A 319 -9.83 -22.13 -4.35
N GLY A 320 -8.84 -21.79 -3.51
CA GLY A 320 -8.84 -20.58 -2.68
C GLY A 320 -9.30 -20.78 -1.25
#